data_AF-A0A9P7EF09-F1
#
_entry.id   AF-A0A9P7EF09-F1
#
_cell.length_a   1.000
_cell.length_b   1.000
_cell.length_c   1.000
_cell.angle_alpha   90.00
_cell.angle_beta   90.00
_cell.angle_gamma   90.00
#
_symmetry.space_group_name_H-M   'P 1'
#
loop_
_entity.id
_entity.type
_entity.pdbx_description
1 polymer ?
#
loop_
_entity_poly.entity_id
_entity_poly.type
_entity_poly.pdbx_seq_one_letter_code
_entity_poly.pdbx_strand_id
1 'polypeptide(L)'
;MNDNPTTSANPLTVGLDELASYLEGSTLLVLAYADTFESKYARPALDKISRYLQGQPLTTTWITTTLTLFAVMSIIPVLSFIGLSVFALCSSVCVALTFGFAVVVALEIMFATVLLLVLGGLLFFSFACTTFCAMAYLTFRLGQHLQTQGRFGIAGWAEETRQHFTSVSVKPEDNDDSDGSGVLIAHEANDQVKPENSSPSPSCSLIVPSGST
;
A
#
# COMPACT_ATOMS: atom_id res chain seq x y z
N MET A 1 24.69 -24.37 -35.07
CA MET A 1 23.30 -24.41 -34.60
C MET A 1 23.38 -23.96 -33.15
N ASN A 2 23.18 -22.66 -32.94
CA ASN A 2 23.39 -21.99 -31.66
C ASN A 2 22.01 -21.62 -31.14
N ASP A 3 21.46 -22.47 -30.30
CA ASP A 3 20.17 -22.27 -29.69
C ASP A 3 20.41 -21.45 -28.42
N ASN A 4 20.35 -20.12 -28.55
CA ASN A 4 20.43 -19.20 -27.43
C ASN A 4 19.01 -19.06 -26.84
N PRO A 5 18.70 -19.66 -25.68
CA PRO A 5 17.39 -19.53 -25.09
C PRO A 5 17.24 -18.10 -24.59
N THR A 6 16.41 -17.32 -25.28
CA THR A 6 15.85 -16.07 -24.77
C THR A 6 14.94 -16.39 -23.58
N THR A 7 15.55 -16.58 -22.43
CA THR A 7 14.86 -16.65 -21.14
C THR A 7 14.31 -15.25 -20.85
N SER A 8 13.01 -15.08 -21.07
CA SER A 8 12.21 -13.95 -20.58
C SER A 8 12.23 -13.98 -19.05
N ALA A 9 13.31 -13.49 -18.44
CA ALA A 9 13.44 -13.38 -17.00
C ALA A 9 12.42 -12.36 -16.48
N ASN A 10 11.55 -12.80 -15.58
CA ASN A 10 10.61 -11.92 -14.91
C ASN A 10 11.39 -10.85 -14.13
N PRO A 11 10.99 -9.57 -14.14
CA PRO A 11 11.71 -8.51 -13.43
C PRO A 11 11.85 -8.77 -11.93
N LEU A 12 11.00 -9.64 -11.38
CA LEU A 12 11.04 -10.07 -9.98
C LEU A 12 12.20 -11.03 -9.67
N THR A 13 12.67 -11.83 -10.64
CA THR A 13 13.81 -12.74 -10.43
C THR A 13 15.14 -12.00 -10.48
N VAL A 14 15.23 -10.97 -11.33
CA VAL A 14 16.45 -10.13 -11.46
C VAL A 14 16.82 -9.46 -10.12
N GLY A 15 15.84 -8.96 -9.37
CA GLY A 15 16.10 -8.34 -8.06
C GLY A 15 16.48 -9.34 -6.96
N LEU A 16 15.96 -10.57 -7.03
CA LEU A 16 16.32 -11.64 -6.10
C LEU A 16 17.77 -12.11 -6.32
N ASP A 17 18.18 -12.26 -7.58
CA ASP A 17 19.54 -12.65 -7.93
C ASP A 17 20.57 -11.58 -7.51
N GLU A 18 20.23 -10.30 -7.65
CA GLU A 18 21.07 -9.20 -7.18
C GLU A 18 21.22 -9.23 -5.64
N LEU A 19 20.12 -9.40 -4.89
CA LEU A 19 20.17 -9.51 -3.43
C LEU A 19 20.97 -10.74 -2.96
N ALA A 20 20.80 -11.87 -3.65
CA ALA A 20 21.57 -13.08 -3.39
C ALA A 20 23.07 -12.85 -3.61
N SER A 21 23.44 -12.18 -4.70
CA SER A 21 24.84 -11.84 -4.98
C SER A 21 25.45 -10.91 -3.92
N TYR A 22 24.67 -9.95 -3.38
CA TYR A 22 25.11 -9.10 -2.28
C TYR A 22 25.30 -9.88 -0.98
N LEU A 23 24.40 -10.81 -0.67
CA LEU A 23 24.51 -11.69 0.49
C LEU A 23 25.74 -12.60 0.38
N GLU A 24 25.98 -13.19 -0.80
CA GLU A 24 27.15 -14.05 -1.05
C GLU A 24 28.46 -13.27 -0.97
N GLY A 25 28.51 -12.05 -1.50
CA GLY A 25 29.67 -11.16 -1.33
C GLY A 25 29.93 -10.82 0.14
N SER A 26 28.86 -10.58 0.91
CA SER A 26 28.95 -10.27 2.34
C SER A 26 29.46 -11.46 3.17
N THR A 27 28.95 -12.68 2.89
CA THR A 27 29.39 -13.89 3.59
C THR A 27 30.83 -14.23 3.28
N LEU A 28 31.27 -14.10 2.01
CA LEU A 28 32.66 -14.29 1.62
C LEU A 28 33.60 -13.32 2.33
N LEU A 29 33.19 -12.05 2.50
CA LEU A 29 33.99 -11.06 3.20
C LEU A 29 34.13 -11.40 4.69
N VAL A 30 33.05 -11.82 5.35
CA VAL A 30 33.09 -12.25 6.75
C VAL A 30 33.95 -13.51 6.90
N LEU A 31 33.85 -14.48 5.98
CA LEU A 31 34.69 -15.68 5.95
C LEU A 31 36.17 -15.34 5.76
N ALA A 32 36.51 -14.45 4.83
CA ALA A 32 37.89 -14.03 4.61
C ALA A 32 38.49 -13.33 5.83
N TYR A 33 37.69 -12.51 6.53
CA TYR A 33 38.10 -11.89 7.79
C TYR A 33 38.26 -12.92 8.91
N ALA A 34 37.33 -13.87 9.02
CA ALA A 34 37.39 -14.94 10.00
C ALA A 34 38.63 -15.83 9.78
N ASP A 35 38.94 -16.19 8.53
CA ASP A 35 40.11 -17.00 8.19
C ASP A 35 41.42 -16.24 8.47
N THR A 36 41.47 -14.95 8.11
CA THR A 36 42.62 -14.09 8.45
C THR A 36 42.82 -14.00 9.97
N PHE A 37 41.73 -13.89 10.72
CA PHE A 37 41.77 -13.84 12.19
C PHE A 37 42.21 -15.18 12.79
N GLU A 38 41.67 -16.29 12.28
CA GLU A 38 42.03 -17.64 12.72
C GLU A 38 43.52 -17.93 12.49
N SER A 39 44.00 -17.63 11.28
CA SER A 39 45.39 -17.79 10.87
C SER A 39 46.35 -16.93 11.68
N LYS A 40 46.06 -15.64 11.85
CA LYS A 40 46.98 -14.69 12.49
C LYS A 40 46.95 -14.71 14.01
N TYR A 41 45.80 -15.00 14.63
CA TYR A 41 45.63 -14.86 16.08
C TYR A 41 45.28 -16.18 16.76
N ALA A 42 44.29 -16.93 16.24
CA ALA A 42 43.78 -18.11 16.93
C ALA A 42 44.80 -19.27 16.93
N ARG A 43 45.34 -19.63 15.76
CA ARG A 43 46.34 -20.71 15.62
C ARG A 43 47.61 -20.49 16.44
N PRO A 44 48.30 -19.33 16.38
CA PRO A 44 49.54 -19.15 17.14
C PRO A 44 49.29 -19.05 18.64
N ALA A 45 48.12 -18.57 19.10
CA ALA A 45 47.77 -18.60 20.51
C ALA A 45 47.57 -20.04 21.00
N LEU A 46 46.83 -20.86 20.25
CA LEU A 46 46.62 -22.27 20.55
C LEU A 46 47.92 -23.08 20.56
N ASP A 47 48.82 -22.84 19.59
CA ASP A 47 50.11 -23.55 19.54
C ASP A 47 51.04 -23.15 20.71
N LYS A 48 50.97 -21.91 21.19
CA LYS A 48 51.69 -21.51 22.41
C LYS A 48 51.11 -22.23 23.64
N ILE A 49 49.79 -22.25 23.79
CA ILE A 49 49.12 -22.88 24.92
C ILE A 49 49.41 -24.38 24.95
N SER A 50 49.35 -25.07 23.81
CA SER A 50 49.62 -26.51 23.71
C SER A 50 51.05 -26.86 24.15
N ARG A 51 52.05 -26.05 23.73
CA ARG A 51 53.45 -26.23 24.15
C ARG A 51 53.66 -25.97 25.64
N TYR A 52 52.99 -24.98 26.21
CA TYR A 52 53.05 -24.71 27.66
C TYR A 52 52.44 -25.85 28.49
N LEU A 53 51.39 -26.50 27.99
CA LEU A 53 50.73 -27.61 28.69
C LEU A 53 51.56 -28.90 28.73
N GLN A 54 52.46 -29.13 27.77
CA GLN A 54 53.29 -30.35 27.73
C GLN A 54 54.47 -30.33 28.73
N GLY A 55 54.87 -29.16 29.26
CA GLY A 55 56.14 -29.01 29.99
C GLY A 55 56.10 -29.30 31.50
N GLN A 56 54.98 -29.09 32.20
CA GLN A 56 54.93 -29.16 33.68
C GLN A 56 53.54 -29.58 34.21
N PRO A 57 53.31 -30.86 34.58
CA PRO A 57 51.95 -31.39 34.79
C PRO A 57 51.32 -31.19 36.19
N LEU A 58 52.05 -30.77 37.23
CA LEU A 58 51.54 -30.87 38.62
C LEU A 58 51.29 -29.53 39.36
N THR A 59 52.03 -28.47 39.06
CA THR A 59 51.85 -27.15 39.70
C THR A 59 51.09 -26.16 38.83
N THR A 60 51.05 -26.38 37.51
CA THR A 60 50.38 -25.50 36.54
C THR A 60 48.86 -25.62 36.58
N THR A 61 48.32 -26.78 36.97
CA THR A 61 46.88 -27.07 36.96
C THR A 61 46.09 -26.10 37.84
N TRP A 62 46.57 -25.73 39.02
CA TRP A 62 45.88 -24.77 39.89
C TRP A 62 45.83 -23.37 39.28
N ILE A 63 46.94 -22.91 38.70
CA ILE A 63 47.05 -21.58 38.09
C ILE A 63 46.23 -21.53 36.80
N THR A 64 46.28 -22.56 35.96
CA THR A 64 45.52 -22.61 34.71
C THR A 64 44.02 -22.72 34.98
N THR A 65 43.60 -23.51 35.97
CA THR A 65 42.18 -23.65 36.29
C THR A 65 41.61 -22.36 36.87
N THR A 66 42.33 -21.69 37.77
CA THR A 66 41.88 -20.39 38.33
C THR A 66 41.88 -19.28 37.28
N LEU A 67 42.89 -19.22 36.42
CA LEU A 67 42.94 -18.28 35.30
C LEU A 67 41.81 -18.55 34.30
N THR A 68 41.51 -19.80 34.01
CA THR A 68 40.40 -20.19 33.12
C THR A 68 39.07 -19.79 33.75
N LEU A 69 38.86 -20.05 35.04
CA LEU A 69 37.63 -19.67 35.74
C LEU A 69 37.47 -18.14 35.75
N PHE A 70 38.55 -17.40 35.99
CA PHE A 70 38.55 -15.95 35.95
C PHE A 70 38.27 -15.42 34.54
N ALA A 71 38.87 -16.02 33.51
CA ALA A 71 38.63 -15.67 32.11
C ALA A 71 37.17 -15.93 31.71
N VAL A 72 36.63 -17.10 32.05
CA VAL A 72 35.23 -17.46 31.76
C VAL A 72 34.28 -16.53 32.51
N MET A 73 34.52 -16.26 33.80
CA MET A 73 33.73 -15.32 34.59
C MET A 73 33.83 -13.88 34.07
N SER A 74 34.94 -13.49 33.45
CA SER A 74 35.11 -12.18 32.82
C SER A 74 34.42 -12.07 31.46
N ILE A 75 34.18 -13.19 30.75
CA ILE A 75 33.48 -13.17 29.46
C ILE A 75 31.97 -12.96 29.65
N ILE A 76 31.38 -13.54 30.71
CA ILE A 76 29.95 -13.39 31.03
C ILE A 76 29.48 -11.91 31.07
N PRO A 77 30.12 -10.99 31.81
CA PRO A 77 29.69 -9.60 31.85
C PRO A 77 29.89 -8.89 30.50
N VAL A 78 30.92 -9.23 29.72
CA VAL A 78 31.14 -8.67 28.38
C VAL A 78 30.03 -9.12 27.43
N LEU A 79 29.70 -10.41 27.45
CA LEU A 79 28.66 -10.97 26.60
C LEU A 79 27.28 -10.45 26.99
N SER A 80 27.01 -10.30 28.30
CA SER A 80 25.78 -9.68 28.81
C SER A 80 25.68 -8.21 28.39
N PHE A 81 26.79 -7.45 28.46
CA PHE A 81 26.82 -6.05 28.02
C PHE A 81 26.54 -5.92 26.52
N ILE A 82 27.14 -6.77 25.68
CA ILE A 82 26.87 -6.80 24.24
C ILE A 82 25.40 -7.14 23.98
N GLY A 83 24.88 -8.18 24.63
CA GLY A 83 23.49 -8.60 24.49
C GLY A 83 22.50 -7.51 24.89
N LEU A 84 22.70 -6.88 26.05
CA LEU A 84 21.87 -5.77 26.51
C LEU A 84 21.98 -4.55 25.61
N SER A 85 23.15 -4.26 25.04
CA SER A 85 23.34 -3.14 24.10
C SER A 85 22.57 -3.37 22.81
N VAL A 86 22.67 -4.56 22.21
CA VAL A 86 21.91 -4.93 21.00
C VAL A 86 20.42 -4.92 21.28
N PHE A 87 19.99 -5.44 22.43
CA PHE A 87 18.60 -5.43 22.85
C PHE A 87 18.06 -4.00 23.05
N ALA A 88 18.85 -3.11 23.67
CA ALA A 88 18.49 -1.71 23.84
C ALA A 88 18.36 -0.99 22.49
N LEU A 89 19.29 -1.22 21.56
CA LEU A 89 19.20 -0.66 20.21
C LEU A 89 17.98 -1.18 19.46
N CYS A 90 17.75 -2.50 19.46
CA CYS A 90 16.60 -3.11 18.78
C CYS A 90 15.27 -2.59 19.35
N SER A 91 15.13 -2.58 20.68
CA SER A 91 13.93 -2.06 21.34
C SER A 91 13.71 -0.57 21.05
N SER A 92 14.77 0.25 21.01
CA SER A 92 14.65 1.66 20.65
C SER A 92 14.15 1.87 19.22
N VAL A 93 14.61 1.05 18.26
CA VAL A 93 14.16 1.10 16.87
C VAL A 93 12.71 0.64 16.76
N CYS A 94 12.34 -0.45 17.45
CA CYS A 94 10.95 -0.90 17.50
C CYS A 94 10.02 0.19 18.04
N VAL A 95 10.40 0.85 19.14
CA VAL A 95 9.62 1.95 19.72
C VAL A 95 9.53 3.14 18.75
N ALA A 96 10.63 3.52 18.10
CA ALA A 96 10.60 4.60 17.12
C ALA A 96 9.65 4.27 15.94
N LEU A 97 9.64 3.02 15.47
CA LEU A 97 8.75 2.56 14.41
C LEU A 97 7.29 2.55 14.86
N THR A 98 6.97 2.11 16.07
CA THR A 98 5.58 2.13 16.56
C THR A 98 5.05 3.55 16.73
N PHE A 99 5.87 4.48 17.23
CA PHE A 99 5.51 5.89 17.28
C PHE A 99 5.34 6.50 15.89
N GLY A 100 6.25 6.21 14.96
CA GLY A 100 6.13 6.67 13.57
C GLY A 100 4.84 6.19 12.93
N PHE A 101 4.53 4.90 13.06
CA PHE A 101 3.29 4.32 12.54
C PHE A 101 2.04 4.94 13.19
N ALA A 102 2.05 5.12 14.51
CA ALA A 102 0.95 5.76 15.23
C ALA A 102 0.68 7.20 14.75
N VAL A 103 1.73 7.98 14.47
CA VAL A 103 1.59 9.34 13.92
C VAL A 103 0.98 9.31 12.52
N VAL A 104 1.43 8.39 11.65
CA VAL A 104 0.88 8.26 10.28
C VAL A 104 -0.60 7.90 10.33
N VAL A 105 -0.99 6.91 11.15
CA VAL A 105 -2.39 6.51 11.32
C VAL A 105 -3.23 7.66 11.89
N ALA A 106 -2.70 8.40 12.88
CA ALA A 106 -3.40 9.56 13.43
C ALA A 106 -3.64 10.67 12.39
N LEU A 107 -2.64 10.94 11.55
CA LEU A 107 -2.76 11.91 10.45
C LEU A 107 -3.77 11.46 9.39
N GLU A 108 -3.76 10.17 9.04
CA GLU A 108 -4.72 9.59 8.11
C GLU A 108 -6.15 9.72 8.64
N ILE A 109 -6.39 9.34 9.90
CA ILE A 109 -7.71 9.48 10.54
C ILE A 109 -8.14 10.95 10.60
N MET A 110 -7.22 11.85 10.95
CA MET A 110 -7.50 13.29 10.97
C MET A 110 -7.93 13.78 9.58
N PHE A 111 -7.18 13.41 8.54
CA PHE A 111 -7.49 13.81 7.17
C PHE A 111 -8.81 13.21 6.67
N ALA A 112 -9.04 11.92 6.94
CA ALA A 112 -10.30 11.23 6.61
C ALA A 112 -11.50 11.89 7.31
N THR A 113 -11.35 12.29 8.58
CA THR A 113 -12.39 12.99 9.33
C THR A 113 -12.71 14.36 8.75
N VAL A 114 -11.68 15.15 8.41
CA VAL A 114 -11.86 16.46 7.77
C VAL A 114 -12.53 16.31 6.40
N LEU A 115 -12.11 15.33 5.60
CA LEU A 115 -12.70 15.05 4.29
C LEU A 115 -14.17 14.65 4.44
N LEU A 116 -14.49 13.76 5.37
CA LEU A 116 -15.86 13.34 5.65
C LEU A 116 -16.73 14.51 6.13
N LEU A 117 -16.19 15.40 6.95
CA LEU A 117 -16.88 16.61 7.41
C LEU A 117 -17.19 17.55 6.24
N VAL A 118 -16.22 17.80 5.36
CA VAL A 118 -16.40 18.65 4.17
C VAL A 118 -17.43 18.03 3.21
N LEU A 119 -17.33 16.73 2.95
CA LEU A 119 -18.23 16.02 2.05
C LEU A 119 -19.67 15.99 2.60
N GLY A 120 -19.82 15.73 3.91
CA GLY A 120 -21.10 15.79 4.60
C GLY A 120 -21.70 17.20 4.59
N GLY A 121 -20.88 18.23 4.83
CA GLY A 121 -21.30 19.62 4.74
C GLY A 121 -21.76 20.01 3.34
N LEU A 122 -21.04 19.59 2.31
CA LEU A 122 -21.38 19.86 0.91
C LEU A 122 -22.67 19.14 0.50
N LEU A 123 -22.87 17.90 0.95
CA LEU A 123 -24.10 17.14 0.73
C LEU A 123 -25.29 17.86 1.39
N PHE A 124 -25.14 18.25 2.66
CA PHE A 124 -26.19 18.96 3.39
C PHE A 124 -26.52 20.31 2.73
N PHE A 125 -25.50 21.05 2.31
CA PHE A 125 -25.67 22.31 1.59
C PHE A 125 -26.39 22.11 0.25
N SER A 126 -25.99 21.11 -0.53
CA SER A 126 -26.64 20.75 -1.80
C SER A 126 -28.10 20.35 -1.59
N PHE A 127 -28.39 19.56 -0.57
CA PHE A 127 -29.75 19.16 -0.21
C PHE A 127 -30.61 20.35 0.22
N ALA A 128 -30.07 21.23 1.08
CA ALA A 128 -30.74 22.46 1.51
C ALA A 128 -31.01 23.40 0.32
N CYS A 129 -30.04 23.56 -0.58
CA CYS A 129 -30.19 24.37 -1.78
C CYS A 129 -31.27 23.78 -2.71
N THR A 130 -31.23 22.48 -2.96
CA THR A 130 -32.21 21.78 -3.81
C THR A 130 -33.63 21.88 -3.24
N THR A 131 -33.78 21.65 -1.93
CA THR A 131 -35.08 21.76 -1.25
C THR A 131 -35.60 23.20 -1.25
N PHE A 132 -34.72 24.19 -1.02
CA PHE A 132 -35.09 25.61 -1.08
C PHE A 132 -35.51 26.03 -2.49
N CYS A 133 -34.73 25.67 -3.52
CA CYS A 133 -35.08 25.93 -4.93
C CYS A 133 -36.39 25.26 -5.32
N ALA A 134 -36.62 24.02 -4.88
CA ALA A 134 -37.88 23.32 -5.11
C ALA A 134 -39.06 24.04 -4.45
N MET A 135 -38.94 24.44 -3.17
CA MET A 135 -39.97 25.19 -2.47
C MET A 135 -40.24 26.55 -3.09
N ALA A 136 -39.19 27.28 -3.50
CA ALA A 136 -39.30 28.57 -4.17
C ALA A 136 -40.03 28.43 -5.52
N TYR A 137 -39.68 27.41 -6.30
CA TYR A 137 -40.36 27.09 -7.56
C TYR A 137 -41.84 26.75 -7.36
N LEU A 138 -42.17 25.89 -6.39
CA LEU A 138 -43.56 25.54 -6.07
C LEU A 138 -44.36 26.77 -5.63
N THR A 139 -43.76 27.64 -4.81
CA THR A 139 -44.40 28.88 -4.33
C THR A 139 -44.62 29.87 -5.48
N PHE A 140 -43.63 30.06 -6.34
CA PHE A 140 -43.73 30.92 -7.51
C PHE A 140 -44.85 30.44 -8.46
N ARG A 141 -44.88 29.14 -8.76
CA ARG A 141 -45.90 28.53 -9.63
C ARG A 141 -47.30 28.61 -9.03
N LEU A 142 -47.43 28.41 -7.72
CA LEU A 142 -48.70 28.59 -7.00
C LEU A 142 -49.17 30.05 -7.06
N GLY A 143 -48.25 31.00 -6.88
CA GLY A 143 -48.53 32.44 -7.02
C GLY A 143 -49.05 32.79 -8.42
N GLN A 144 -48.47 32.20 -9.47
CA GLN A 144 -48.94 32.38 -10.84
C GLN A 144 -50.37 31.84 -11.05
N HIS A 145 -50.72 30.68 -10.47
CA HIS A 145 -52.07 30.12 -10.55
C HIS A 145 -53.11 30.94 -9.78
N LEU A 146 -52.74 31.50 -8.63
CA LEU A 146 -53.60 32.38 -7.84
C LEU A 146 -53.94 33.67 -8.61
N GLN A 147 -53.00 34.21 -9.39
CA GLN A 147 -53.24 35.40 -10.21
C GLN A 147 -54.19 35.14 -11.38
N THR A 148 -54.12 33.96 -12.02
CA THR A 148 -54.92 33.68 -13.22
C THR A 148 -56.33 33.15 -12.91
N GLN A 149 -56.51 32.34 -11.85
CA GLN A 149 -57.77 31.65 -11.55
C GLN A 149 -58.37 31.99 -10.16
N GLY A 150 -57.71 32.83 -9.37
CA GLY A 150 -58.16 33.17 -8.02
C GLY A 150 -58.16 31.96 -7.07
N ARG A 151 -59.18 31.83 -6.22
CA ARG A 151 -59.27 30.78 -5.19
C ARG A 151 -59.42 29.36 -5.74
N PHE A 152 -59.98 29.19 -6.95
CA PHE A 152 -60.16 27.87 -7.55
C PHE A 152 -58.84 27.26 -8.06
N GLY A 153 -57.80 28.07 -8.27
CA GLY A 153 -56.50 27.60 -8.76
C GLY A 153 -55.75 26.66 -7.82
N ILE A 154 -56.05 26.68 -6.51
CA ILE A 154 -55.38 25.83 -5.52
C ILE A 154 -55.73 24.34 -5.73
N ALA A 155 -57.01 24.06 -6.04
CA ALA A 155 -57.46 22.68 -6.26
C ALA A 155 -56.86 22.11 -7.55
N GLY A 156 -56.80 22.91 -8.62
CA GLY A 156 -56.18 22.50 -9.88
C GLY A 156 -54.68 22.23 -9.73
N TRP A 157 -53.96 23.10 -9.02
CA TRP A 157 -52.53 22.91 -8.74
C TRP A 157 -52.25 21.65 -7.90
N ALA A 158 -53.09 21.35 -6.90
CA ALA A 158 -52.92 20.16 -6.07
C ALA A 158 -53.12 18.87 -6.87
N GLU A 159 -54.12 18.82 -7.75
CA GLU A 159 -54.38 17.68 -8.65
C GLU A 159 -53.21 17.47 -9.63
N GLU A 160 -52.72 18.56 -10.24
CA GLU A 160 -51.58 18.52 -11.17
C GLU A 160 -50.30 18.05 -10.47
N THR A 161 -50.01 18.59 -9.28
CA THR A 161 -48.84 18.18 -8.48
C THR A 161 -48.94 16.71 -8.09
N ARG A 162 -50.13 16.25 -7.69
CA ARG A 162 -50.35 14.84 -7.32
C ARG A 162 -50.13 13.92 -8.52
N GLN A 163 -50.61 14.29 -9.71
CA GLN A 163 -50.37 13.52 -10.94
C GLN A 163 -48.89 13.43 -11.31
N HIS A 164 -48.12 14.51 -11.13
CA HIS A 164 -46.67 14.49 -11.37
C HIS A 164 -45.93 13.56 -10.42
N PHE A 165 -46.33 13.46 -9.15
CA PHE A 165 -45.68 12.54 -8.21
C PHE A 165 -46.11 11.08 -8.40
N THR A 166 -47.37 10.81 -8.77
CA THR A 166 -47.83 9.43 -8.99
C THR A 166 -47.37 8.86 -10.34
N SER A 167 -47.20 9.67 -11.37
CA SER A 167 -46.76 9.20 -12.70
C SER A 167 -45.31 8.70 -12.73
N VAL A 168 -44.43 9.22 -11.86
CA VAL A 168 -43.02 8.79 -11.78
C VAL A 168 -42.88 7.39 -11.16
N SER A 169 -43.84 6.94 -10.36
CA SER A 169 -43.76 5.66 -9.64
C SER A 169 -44.22 4.44 -10.45
N VAL A 170 -44.80 4.64 -11.65
CA VAL A 170 -45.28 3.54 -12.50
C VAL A 170 -44.47 3.55 -13.79
N LYS A 171 -43.18 3.21 -13.69
CA LYS A 171 -42.51 2.58 -14.82
C LYS A 171 -42.78 1.09 -14.66
N PRO A 172 -43.68 0.47 -15.45
CA PRO A 172 -43.75 -0.97 -15.47
C PRO A 172 -42.37 -1.48 -15.89
N GLU A 173 -41.69 -2.15 -14.97
CA GLU A 173 -40.71 -3.16 -15.36
C GLU A 173 -41.52 -4.14 -16.19
N ASP A 174 -41.42 -3.99 -17.51
CA ASP A 174 -41.80 -5.05 -18.43
C ASP A 174 -41.07 -6.29 -17.94
N ASN A 175 -41.83 -7.20 -17.34
CA ASN A 175 -41.45 -8.58 -17.13
C ASN A 175 -41.00 -9.11 -18.49
N ASP A 176 -39.71 -9.03 -18.75
CA ASP A 176 -39.01 -9.89 -19.67
C ASP A 176 -38.97 -11.27 -18.98
N ASP A 177 -40.13 -11.93 -19.00
CA ASP A 177 -40.25 -13.39 -18.94
C ASP A 177 -39.56 -13.93 -20.20
N SER A 178 -38.23 -13.82 -20.24
CA SER A 178 -37.37 -14.51 -21.20
C SER A 178 -37.20 -15.96 -20.73
N ASP A 179 -38.33 -16.66 -20.75
CA ASP A 179 -38.40 -18.11 -20.65
C ASP A 179 -37.98 -18.69 -22.01
N GLY A 180 -36.81 -19.34 -22.05
CA GLY A 180 -36.45 -20.30 -23.08
C GLY A 180 -35.44 -19.85 -24.15
N SER A 181 -34.21 -20.35 -24.04
CA SER A 181 -33.73 -21.39 -24.95
C SER A 181 -32.27 -21.75 -24.65
N GLY A 182 -32.06 -22.90 -24.02
CA GLY A 182 -30.78 -23.58 -24.04
C GLY A 182 -30.53 -24.17 -25.43
N VAL A 183 -29.55 -23.61 -26.15
CA VAL A 183 -29.00 -24.21 -27.37
C VAL A 183 -27.50 -24.42 -27.17
N LEU A 184 -27.15 -25.65 -26.78
CA LEU A 184 -25.89 -26.28 -27.15
C LEU A 184 -25.94 -26.55 -28.66
N ILE A 185 -24.94 -26.13 -29.45
CA ILE A 185 -24.26 -26.89 -30.53
C ILE A 185 -23.17 -25.99 -31.17
N ALA A 186 -21.94 -26.53 -31.12
CA ALA A 186 -20.80 -26.47 -32.04
C ALA A 186 -20.46 -25.20 -32.86
N HIS A 187 -19.27 -24.68 -32.56
CA HIS A 187 -18.09 -24.77 -33.43
C HIS A 187 -18.35 -24.75 -34.95
N GLU A 188 -18.25 -23.57 -35.57
CA GLU A 188 -17.85 -23.47 -36.97
C GLU A 188 -16.91 -22.27 -37.16
N ALA A 189 -15.74 -22.59 -37.69
CA ALA A 189 -14.74 -21.63 -38.11
C ALA A 189 -15.31 -20.80 -39.26
N ASN A 190 -15.18 -19.48 -39.19
CA ASN A 190 -15.08 -18.72 -40.42
C ASN A 190 -14.07 -17.58 -40.29
N ASP A 191 -13.18 -17.62 -41.27
CA ASP A 191 -12.05 -16.76 -41.51
C ASP A 191 -12.44 -15.32 -41.82
N GLN A 192 -11.48 -14.44 -41.49
CA GLN A 192 -11.13 -13.19 -42.18
C GLN A 192 -12.21 -12.13 -42.48
N VAL A 193 -11.96 -10.89 -42.03
CA VAL A 193 -11.40 -9.78 -42.84
C VAL A 193 -11.45 -8.46 -42.01
N LYS A 194 -10.25 -7.98 -41.62
CA LYS A 194 -9.67 -6.59 -41.60
C LYS A 194 -10.55 -5.41 -42.12
N PRO A 195 -10.41 -4.09 -41.80
CA PRO A 195 -9.28 -3.31 -41.23
C PRO A 195 -9.61 -2.23 -40.15
N GLU A 196 -8.53 -1.61 -39.64
CA GLU A 196 -8.34 -0.21 -39.21
C GLU A 196 -9.58 0.67 -38.95
N ASN A 197 -9.65 1.24 -37.74
CA ASN A 197 -10.01 2.65 -37.63
C ASN A 197 -9.22 3.34 -36.51
N SER A 198 -8.19 4.05 -36.93
CA SER A 198 -7.40 5.03 -36.21
C SER A 198 -8.15 6.36 -36.18
N SER A 199 -8.31 6.97 -35.00
CA SER A 199 -8.79 8.35 -34.84
C SER A 199 -8.65 8.82 -33.38
N PRO A 200 -8.57 10.14 -33.10
CA PRO A 200 -7.32 10.89 -33.17
C PRO A 200 -6.96 11.55 -31.82
N SER A 201 -5.69 11.89 -31.66
CA SER A 201 -5.17 12.68 -30.54
C SER A 201 -5.77 14.10 -30.51
N PRO A 202 -6.19 14.64 -29.35
CA PRO A 202 -6.38 16.07 -29.19
C PRO A 202 -5.04 16.74 -28.89
N SER A 203 -4.52 17.45 -29.90
CA SER A 203 -3.45 18.43 -29.72
C SER A 203 -4.02 19.62 -28.96
N CYS A 204 -3.52 19.87 -27.74
CA CYS A 204 -3.86 21.06 -26.97
C CYS A 204 -2.86 22.16 -27.36
N SER A 205 -3.37 23.18 -28.05
CA SER A 205 -2.64 24.39 -28.44
C SER A 205 -2.29 25.22 -27.22
N LEU A 206 -0.99 25.42 -27.01
CA LEU A 206 -0.44 26.31 -26.01
C LEU A 206 -0.57 27.76 -26.50
N ILE A 207 -1.52 28.50 -25.93
CA ILE A 207 -1.70 29.93 -26.18
C ILE A 207 -0.62 30.69 -25.39
N VAL A 208 0.27 31.35 -26.13
CA VAL A 208 1.21 32.36 -25.63
C VAL A 208 0.53 33.72 -25.68
N PRO A 209 0.36 34.45 -24.56
CA PRO A 209 0.06 35.87 -24.61
C PRO A 209 1.38 36.65 -24.69
N SER A 210 1.65 37.22 -25.86
CA SER A 210 2.55 38.36 -26.01
C SER A 210 1.81 39.61 -25.55
N GLY A 211 2.37 40.32 -24.57
CA GLY A 211 1.82 41.57 -24.06
C GLY A 211 2.93 42.43 -23.46
N SER A 212 3.66 43.10 -24.34
CA SER A 212 4.56 44.21 -24.06
C SER A 212 3.76 45.51 -23.89
N THR A 213 3.96 46.22 -22.77
CA THR A 213 4.43 47.61 -22.64
C THR A 213 4.29 48.05 -21.19
#